data_AF-A0A497BHX1-F1
#
_entry.id   AF-A0A497BHX1-F1
#
_cell.length_a   1.000
_cell.length_b   1.000
_cell.length_c   1.000
_cell.angle_alpha   90.00
_cell.angle_beta   90.00
_cell.angle_gamma   90.00
#
_symmetry.space_group_name_H-M   'P 1'
#
loop_
_entity.id
_entity.type
_entity.pdbx_description
1 polymer ?
#
loop_
_entity_poly.entity_id
_entity_poly.type
_entity_poly.pdbx_seq_one_letter_code
_entity_poly.pdbx_strand_id
1 'polypeptide(L)'
;MAAMKYTYSIAEDFPNQLVSPDRLTLEIQESAIVTALDFIGTSGDVCDIWFKDALTAGDQTILDSIVAAHSGEILPDVAQTVIIDEPKSPSGIPRNEPQPREGSSLVVVTHNWCDPTTWFGDSERVTAETLTTSDDIVFDSVNDHWIDLTHGKFYGEDKVNAPYLPKVYVDNVQAQERTPWAATGGDFEINYTTGKVTFFTAQTGKTVTADYNHENGSTFYVRPAGGKVLVIENSEVQFSKNLAMNDTINFQPWAYNPADLPNKVPVGAATVYKTIRDFVDEARGVYPVVPVIGGLARGLSNEHVVFPYNYKTVKELVASFGVEIRVWLSENAVFGGEFATATFYCTSKSEE
;
A
#
# COMPACT_ATOMS: atom_id res chain seq x y z
N MET A 1 -42.74 25.27 -4.74
CA MET A 1 -43.66 25.75 -3.70
C MET A 1 -42.82 26.08 -2.48
N ALA A 2 -43.22 27.05 -1.66
CA ALA A 2 -42.45 27.42 -0.48
C ALA A 2 -42.69 26.37 0.62
N ALA A 3 -41.64 25.94 1.32
CA ALA A 3 -41.79 25.03 2.44
C ALA A 3 -42.65 25.66 3.54
N MET A 4 -43.51 24.86 4.17
CA MET A 4 -44.40 25.29 5.25
C MET A 4 -43.96 24.63 6.56
N LYS A 5 -43.98 25.42 7.64
CA LYS A 5 -43.51 25.02 8.98
C LYS A 5 -44.68 24.80 9.93
N TYR A 6 -44.64 23.70 10.65
CA TYR A 6 -45.55 23.37 11.74
C TYR A 6 -44.73 23.25 13.03
N THR A 7 -45.11 24.00 14.06
CA THR A 7 -44.34 24.13 15.30
C THR A 7 -45.12 23.54 16.46
N TYR A 8 -44.48 22.65 17.21
CA TYR A 8 -45.01 21.97 18.39
C TYR A 8 -44.08 22.20 19.60
N SER A 9 -44.65 22.24 20.80
CA SER A 9 -43.91 22.22 22.07
C SER A 9 -43.60 20.79 22.47
N ILE A 10 -42.33 20.48 22.74
CA ILE A 10 -41.90 19.16 23.20
C ILE A 10 -42.50 18.86 24.58
N ALA A 11 -42.59 19.85 25.46
CA ALA A 11 -43.14 19.69 26.81
C ALA A 11 -44.67 19.51 26.83
N GLU A 12 -45.40 20.14 25.91
CA GLU A 12 -46.87 20.14 25.91
C GLU A 12 -47.49 19.15 24.93
N ASP A 13 -46.92 19.02 23.72
CA ASP A 13 -47.53 18.27 22.61
C ASP A 13 -47.03 16.83 22.50
N PHE A 14 -45.82 16.54 23.00
CA PHE A 14 -45.22 15.21 22.93
C PHE A 14 -45.38 14.42 24.23
N PRO A 15 -45.84 13.17 24.17
CA PRO A 15 -45.80 12.26 25.31
C PRO A 15 -44.37 12.15 25.87
N ASN A 16 -44.28 12.08 27.20
CA ASN A 16 -43.01 11.95 27.93
C ASN A 16 -42.04 13.13 27.77
N GLN A 17 -42.43 14.23 27.13
CA GLN A 17 -41.58 15.41 26.93
C GLN A 17 -40.29 15.08 26.16
N LEU A 18 -40.37 14.13 25.24
CA LEU A 18 -39.25 13.62 24.46
C LEU A 18 -39.63 13.50 22.99
N VAL A 19 -38.65 13.77 22.12
CA VAL A 19 -38.80 13.58 20.67
C VAL A 19 -37.56 12.89 20.12
N SER A 20 -37.78 11.85 19.32
CA SER A 20 -36.76 11.21 18.50
C SER A 20 -37.01 11.60 17.04
N PRO A 21 -36.22 12.52 16.45
CA PRO A 21 -36.44 13.01 15.08
C PRO A 21 -36.49 11.90 14.03
N ASP A 22 -35.68 10.85 14.19
CA ASP A 22 -35.64 9.71 13.25
C ASP A 22 -36.92 8.88 13.32
N ARG A 23 -37.40 8.61 14.54
CA ARG A 23 -38.67 7.91 14.75
C ARG A 23 -39.85 8.72 14.26
N LEU A 24 -39.89 10.01 14.58
CA LEU A 24 -40.97 10.90 14.14
C LEU A 24 -41.00 11.03 12.62
N THR A 25 -39.82 11.06 11.99
CA THR A 25 -39.68 11.03 10.53
C THR A 25 -40.30 9.76 9.94
N LEU A 26 -40.00 8.59 10.50
CA LEU A 26 -40.58 7.32 10.06
C LEU A 26 -42.10 7.30 10.24
N GLU A 27 -42.60 7.71 11.40
CA GLU A 27 -44.04 7.75 11.70
C GLU A 27 -44.81 8.67 10.74
N ILE A 28 -44.23 9.83 10.38
CA ILE A 28 -44.80 10.73 9.37
C ILE A 28 -44.77 10.09 7.98
N GLN A 29 -43.68 9.43 7.60
CA GLN A 29 -43.53 8.77 6.30
C GLN A 29 -44.45 7.55 6.12
N GLU A 30 -44.75 6.82 7.19
CA GLU A 30 -45.68 5.68 7.17
C GLU A 30 -47.16 6.09 7.27
N SER A 31 -47.44 7.38 7.51
CA SER A 31 -48.79 7.91 7.61
C SER A 31 -49.47 8.11 6.25
N ALA A 32 -50.73 8.54 6.27
CA ALA A 32 -51.47 8.90 5.07
C ALA A 32 -51.24 10.36 4.61
N ILE A 33 -50.31 11.10 5.23
CA ILE A 33 -49.98 12.47 4.83
C ILE A 33 -49.41 12.48 3.41
N VAL A 34 -50.07 13.21 2.51
CA VAL A 34 -49.70 13.22 1.08
C VAL A 34 -48.50 14.14 0.79
N THR A 35 -48.39 15.26 1.51
CA THR A 35 -47.33 16.23 1.29
C THR A 35 -46.00 15.70 1.81
N ALA A 36 -44.94 15.79 1.00
CA ALA A 36 -43.61 15.31 1.38
C ALA A 36 -43.01 16.13 2.53
N LEU A 37 -42.55 15.42 3.57
CA LEU A 37 -41.70 15.95 4.63
C LEU A 37 -40.37 16.46 4.02
N ASP A 38 -39.88 17.59 4.51
CA ASP A 38 -38.59 18.17 4.15
C ASP A 38 -37.55 17.86 5.22
N PHE A 39 -37.75 18.34 6.45
CA PHE A 39 -36.92 18.00 7.61
C PHE A 39 -37.63 18.26 8.94
N ILE A 40 -37.09 17.68 10.01
CA ILE A 40 -37.52 17.92 11.40
C ILE A 40 -36.34 18.52 12.16
N GLY A 41 -36.58 19.64 12.85
CA GLY A 41 -35.59 20.31 13.67
C GLY A 41 -36.08 20.48 15.10
N THR A 42 -35.20 20.30 16.08
CA THR A 42 -35.51 20.49 17.50
C THR A 42 -34.57 21.52 18.12
N SER A 43 -35.11 22.49 18.84
CA SER A 43 -34.33 23.51 19.55
C SER A 43 -34.99 23.87 20.88
N GLY A 44 -34.37 23.45 21.99
CA GLY A 44 -34.97 23.61 23.32
C GLY A 44 -36.29 22.85 23.43
N ASP A 45 -37.37 23.56 23.77
CA ASP A 45 -38.73 23.03 23.86
C ASP A 45 -39.48 23.01 22.52
N VAL A 46 -38.83 23.40 21.42
CA VAL A 46 -39.52 23.56 20.13
C VAL A 46 -39.16 22.42 19.19
N CYS A 47 -40.18 21.77 18.63
CA CYS A 47 -40.07 20.86 17.48
C CYS A 47 -40.70 21.52 16.25
N ASP A 48 -39.86 21.82 15.26
CA ASP A 48 -40.27 22.38 13.97
C ASP A 48 -40.28 21.27 12.90
N ILE A 49 -41.45 21.02 12.31
CA ILE A 49 -41.66 20.03 11.24
C ILE A 49 -41.93 20.78 9.93
N TRP A 50 -41.07 20.59 8.94
CA TRP A 50 -41.15 21.28 7.66
C TRP A 50 -41.64 20.35 6.56
N PHE A 51 -42.65 20.80 5.82
CA PHE A 51 -43.17 20.12 4.63
C PHE A 51 -42.90 20.95 3.39
N LYS A 52 -42.78 20.30 2.22
CA LYS A 52 -42.47 20.99 0.94
C LYS A 52 -43.60 21.88 0.41
N ASP A 53 -44.78 21.76 1.00
CA ASP A 53 -45.95 22.61 0.77
C ASP A 53 -46.83 22.64 2.03
N ALA A 54 -47.87 23.46 2.05
CA ALA A 54 -48.86 23.46 3.13
C ALA A 54 -49.63 22.12 3.17
N LEU A 55 -49.80 21.58 4.37
CA LEU A 55 -50.66 20.42 4.63
C LEU A 55 -52.13 20.78 4.43
N THR A 56 -52.91 19.82 3.92
CA THR A 56 -54.37 19.92 3.97
C THR A 56 -54.85 19.84 5.42
N ALA A 57 -56.08 20.29 5.70
CA ALA A 57 -56.64 20.17 7.05
C ALA A 57 -56.70 18.70 7.54
N GLY A 58 -56.90 17.76 6.62
CA GLY A 58 -56.87 16.33 6.92
C GLY A 58 -55.47 15.85 7.30
N ASP A 59 -54.46 16.22 6.52
CA ASP A 59 -53.06 15.86 6.80
C ASP A 59 -52.55 16.50 8.10
N GLN A 60 -52.93 17.73 8.39
CA GLN A 60 -52.58 18.38 9.65
C GLN A 60 -53.19 17.65 10.85
N THR A 61 -54.44 17.18 10.74
CA THR A 61 -55.07 16.37 11.79
C THR A 61 -54.32 15.05 12.03
N ILE A 62 -53.80 14.44 10.95
CA ILE A 62 -52.96 13.25 11.04
C ILE A 62 -51.62 13.57 11.71
N LEU A 63 -50.97 14.68 11.33
CA LEU A 63 -49.72 15.12 11.95
C LEU A 63 -49.88 15.36 13.45
N ASP A 64 -50.93 16.08 13.86
CA ASP A 64 -51.24 16.35 15.27
C ASP A 64 -51.44 15.04 16.04
N SER A 65 -52.10 14.06 15.42
CA SER A 65 -52.31 12.74 16.03
C SER A 65 -51.02 11.94 16.18
N ILE A 66 -50.08 12.07 15.23
CA ILE A 66 -48.75 11.44 15.30
C ILE A 66 -47.93 12.07 16.43
N VAL A 67 -47.88 13.40 16.49
CA VAL A 67 -47.17 14.14 17.55
C VAL A 67 -47.69 13.74 18.93
N ALA A 68 -49.01 13.72 19.11
CA ALA A 68 -49.65 13.35 20.37
C ALA A 68 -49.46 11.86 20.76
N ALA A 69 -49.08 10.99 19.82
CA ALA A 69 -48.82 9.57 20.05
C ALA A 69 -47.32 9.21 20.06
N HIS A 70 -46.44 10.18 19.79
CA HIS A 70 -45.01 9.94 19.64
C HIS A 70 -44.38 9.50 20.96
N SER A 71 -43.71 8.36 20.96
CA SER A 71 -43.16 7.77 22.20
C SER A 71 -41.90 8.46 22.71
N GLY A 72 -41.15 9.15 21.83
CA GLY A 72 -39.84 9.73 22.14
C GLY A 72 -38.69 8.73 22.23
N GLU A 73 -38.96 7.41 22.23
CA GLU A 73 -37.91 6.40 22.24
C GLU A 73 -37.19 6.35 20.89
N ILE A 74 -35.86 6.23 20.93
CA ILE A 74 -35.06 6.02 19.72
C ILE A 74 -35.51 4.74 18.99
N LEU A 75 -35.52 4.78 17.66
CA LEU A 75 -35.74 3.54 16.88
C LEU A 75 -34.68 2.52 17.33
N PRO A 76 -35.07 1.25 17.58
CA PRO A 76 -34.09 0.21 17.83
C PRO A 76 -33.11 0.21 16.66
N ASP A 77 -31.83 0.06 16.96
CA ASP A 77 -30.77 -0.06 15.95
C ASP A 77 -31.02 -1.35 15.16
N VAL A 78 -31.92 -1.26 14.18
CA VAL A 78 -32.14 -2.33 13.21
C VAL A 78 -30.86 -2.29 12.43
N ALA A 79 -29.94 -3.20 12.76
CA ALA A 79 -28.73 -3.40 11.99
C ALA A 79 -29.17 -3.60 10.54
N GLN A 80 -29.13 -2.51 9.76
CA GLN A 80 -29.44 -2.56 8.35
C GLN A 80 -28.30 -3.38 7.77
N THR A 81 -28.59 -4.64 7.45
CA THR A 81 -27.81 -5.36 6.46
C THR A 81 -27.87 -4.50 5.20
N VAL A 82 -26.80 -3.75 4.96
CA VAL A 82 -26.58 -3.05 3.70
C VAL A 82 -26.55 -4.15 2.64
N ILE A 83 -27.67 -4.33 1.93
CA ILE A 83 -27.66 -5.06 0.68
C ILE A 83 -26.99 -4.11 -0.30
N ILE A 84 -25.67 -4.25 -0.43
CA ILE A 84 -24.91 -3.63 -1.50
C ILE A 84 -25.45 -4.28 -2.78
N ASP A 85 -26.18 -3.53 -3.59
CA ASP A 85 -26.50 -3.94 -4.96
C ASP A 85 -25.19 -4.41 -5.62
N GLU A 86 -25.18 -5.67 -6.05
CA GLU A 86 -23.99 -6.36 -6.52
C GLU A 86 -23.25 -5.51 -7.58
N PRO A 87 -21.94 -5.26 -7.44
CA PRO A 87 -21.14 -4.88 -8.58
C PRO A 87 -21.17 -6.05 -9.57
N LYS A 88 -21.89 -5.87 -10.68
CA LYS A 88 -22.00 -6.87 -11.75
C LYS A 88 -20.67 -7.03 -12.47
N SER A 89 -19.80 -7.87 -11.92
CA SER A 89 -18.92 -8.69 -12.75
C SER A 89 -19.79 -9.72 -13.50
N PRO A 90 -19.40 -10.20 -14.69
CA PRO A 90 -20.14 -11.25 -15.41
C PRO A 90 -20.36 -12.55 -14.61
N SER A 91 -19.64 -12.74 -13.50
CA SER A 91 -19.74 -13.90 -12.61
C SER A 91 -20.58 -13.68 -11.33
N GLY A 92 -21.10 -12.48 -11.06
CA GLY A 92 -21.97 -12.23 -9.90
C GLY A 92 -21.30 -12.36 -8.52
N ILE A 93 -19.97 -12.36 -8.45
CA ILE A 93 -19.22 -12.38 -7.18
C ILE A 93 -18.69 -10.97 -6.91
N PRO A 94 -18.94 -10.39 -5.71
CA PRO A 94 -18.21 -9.21 -5.24
C PRO A 94 -16.73 -9.57 -5.16
N ARG A 95 -15.92 -9.10 -6.12
CA ARG A 95 -14.46 -9.24 -6.02
C ARG A 95 -13.94 -8.19 -5.04
N ASN A 96 -14.03 -8.49 -3.75
CA ASN A 96 -12.85 -8.24 -2.93
C ASN A 96 -11.85 -9.31 -3.36
N GLU A 97 -10.68 -8.94 -3.87
CA GLU A 97 -9.62 -9.90 -4.18
C GLU A 97 -8.82 -10.19 -2.90
N PRO A 98 -9.13 -11.30 -2.20
CA PRO A 98 -8.09 -12.16 -1.67
C PRO A 98 -8.10 -13.52 -2.37
N GLN A 99 -8.70 -13.64 -3.56
CA GLN A 99 -8.39 -14.79 -4.41
C GLN A 99 -6.93 -14.69 -4.84
N PRO A 100 -6.14 -15.79 -4.75
CA PRO A 100 -4.82 -15.81 -5.35
C PRO A 100 -4.99 -15.40 -6.80
N ARG A 101 -4.16 -14.45 -7.27
CA ARG A 101 -4.26 -13.93 -8.64
C ARG A 101 -4.20 -15.09 -9.63
N GLU A 102 -5.34 -15.45 -10.21
CA GLU A 102 -5.41 -16.47 -11.23
C GLU A 102 -5.04 -15.87 -12.58
N GLY A 103 -4.28 -16.63 -13.38
CA GLY A 103 -3.84 -16.19 -14.70
C GLY A 103 -2.48 -15.50 -14.67
N SER A 104 -2.35 -14.42 -15.43
CA SER A 104 -1.06 -13.85 -15.78
C SER A 104 -0.75 -12.49 -15.12
N SER A 105 -1.51 -12.12 -14.09
CA SER A 105 -1.25 -10.90 -13.32
C SER A 105 0.04 -11.02 -12.49
N LEU A 106 0.82 -9.94 -12.47
CA LEU A 106 2.07 -9.80 -11.75
C LEU A 106 2.09 -8.46 -11.00
N VAL A 107 2.55 -8.46 -9.76
CA VAL A 107 2.93 -7.24 -9.03
C VAL A 107 4.43 -7.21 -8.95
N VAL A 108 5.01 -6.11 -9.41
CA VAL A 108 6.43 -5.82 -9.30
C VAL A 108 6.59 -4.64 -8.35
N VAL A 109 7.16 -4.89 -7.18
CA VAL A 109 7.47 -3.84 -6.20
C VAL A 109 8.96 -3.57 -6.30
N THR A 110 9.34 -2.29 -6.37
CA THR A 110 10.75 -1.91 -6.33
C THR A 110 11.33 -2.20 -4.96
N HIS A 111 12.64 -2.12 -4.84
CA HIS A 111 13.28 -2.07 -3.53
C HIS A 111 12.84 -0.83 -2.72
N ASN A 112 13.20 -0.80 -1.45
CA ASN A 112 13.00 0.35 -0.57
C ASN A 112 14.16 1.33 -0.72
N TRP A 113 13.93 2.53 -1.26
CA TRP A 113 14.98 3.55 -1.41
C TRP A 113 15.48 4.13 -0.07
N CYS A 114 14.84 3.79 1.05
CA CYS A 114 15.34 4.08 2.40
C CYS A 114 16.25 2.97 2.96
N ASP A 115 16.38 1.81 2.30
CA ASP A 115 17.19 0.69 2.78
C ASP A 115 18.01 0.05 1.63
N PRO A 116 19.32 0.38 1.54
CA PRO A 116 20.24 -0.16 0.53
C PRO A 116 20.34 -1.69 0.52
N THR A 117 20.07 -2.36 1.65
CA THR A 117 20.07 -3.83 1.70
C THR A 117 18.96 -4.44 0.84
N THR A 118 18.03 -3.64 0.32
CA THR A 118 17.00 -4.11 -0.61
C THR A 118 17.38 -3.86 -2.08
N TRP A 119 18.50 -3.19 -2.38
CA TRP A 119 18.85 -2.73 -3.74
C TRP A 119 19.53 -3.82 -4.58
N PHE A 120 18.80 -4.92 -4.81
CA PHE A 120 19.31 -6.12 -5.48
C PHE A 120 19.45 -5.99 -7.02
N GLY A 121 19.00 -4.88 -7.62
CA GLY A 121 18.94 -4.76 -9.08
C GLY A 121 20.32 -4.60 -9.73
N ASP A 122 21.16 -3.74 -9.15
CA ASP A 122 22.56 -3.52 -9.56
C ASP A 122 23.57 -4.16 -8.60
N SER A 123 23.12 -4.93 -7.60
CA SER A 123 23.99 -5.50 -6.57
C SER A 123 25.14 -6.31 -7.15
N GLU A 124 26.30 -6.24 -6.52
CA GLU A 124 27.48 -7.00 -6.90
C GLU A 124 27.61 -8.29 -6.10
N ARG A 125 27.96 -9.40 -6.77
CA ARG A 125 28.18 -10.71 -6.14
C ARG A 125 29.62 -10.84 -5.67
N VAL A 126 29.78 -11.11 -4.38
CA VAL A 126 31.05 -11.50 -3.76
C VAL A 126 31.02 -12.98 -3.45
N THR A 127 32.13 -13.68 -3.72
CA THR A 127 32.28 -15.12 -3.46
C THR A 127 33.54 -15.39 -2.68
N ALA A 128 33.43 -16.25 -1.67
CA ALA A 128 34.52 -16.70 -0.81
C ALA A 128 35.35 -15.56 -0.20
N GLU A 129 34.70 -14.44 0.18
CA GLU A 129 35.37 -13.40 0.97
C GLU A 129 35.79 -14.01 2.31
N THR A 130 37.05 -13.84 2.71
CA THR A 130 37.49 -14.18 4.07
C THR A 130 37.15 -13.03 5.00
N LEU A 131 36.27 -13.27 5.96
CA LEU A 131 35.86 -12.27 6.93
C LEU A 131 36.95 -12.08 7.99
N THR A 132 37.07 -10.86 8.52
CA THR A 132 38.06 -10.52 9.56
C THR A 132 37.42 -10.48 10.94
N THR A 133 38.16 -10.78 12.00
CA THR A 133 37.62 -10.76 13.37
C THR A 133 38.67 -10.25 14.35
N SER A 134 38.20 -9.71 15.49
CA SER A 134 39.06 -9.31 16.62
C SER A 134 38.82 -10.14 17.88
N ASP A 135 37.75 -10.92 17.93
CA ASP A 135 37.29 -11.65 19.12
C ASP A 135 36.81 -13.08 18.83
N ASP A 136 36.97 -13.55 17.59
CA ASP A 136 36.47 -14.82 17.06
C ASP A 136 34.94 -14.99 17.15
N ILE A 137 34.18 -13.95 17.46
CA ILE A 137 32.71 -13.98 17.59
C ILE A 137 32.06 -13.10 16.52
N VAL A 138 32.55 -11.87 16.37
CA VAL A 138 32.09 -10.91 15.39
C VAL A 138 33.06 -10.88 14.22
N PHE A 139 32.53 -11.13 13.03
CA PHE A 139 33.26 -11.16 11.78
C PHE A 139 32.81 -10.01 10.89
N ASP A 140 33.76 -9.16 10.49
CA ASP A 140 33.56 -8.00 9.64
C ASP A 140 33.86 -8.36 8.17
N SER A 141 32.92 -8.00 7.30
CA SER A 141 33.10 -7.93 5.85
C SER A 141 33.75 -6.61 5.45
N VAL A 142 34.40 -6.59 4.28
CA VAL A 142 34.87 -5.36 3.64
C VAL A 142 33.72 -4.53 3.07
N ASN A 143 32.58 -5.17 2.76
CA ASN A 143 31.43 -4.50 2.16
C ASN A 143 30.26 -4.40 3.15
N ASP A 144 29.69 -3.21 3.24
CA ASP A 144 28.43 -2.94 3.95
C ASP A 144 27.22 -3.31 3.06
N HIS A 145 26.00 -3.13 3.59
CA HIS A 145 24.74 -3.23 2.83
C HIS A 145 24.57 -4.54 2.03
N TRP A 146 24.75 -5.68 2.71
CA TRP A 146 24.44 -6.99 2.15
C TRP A 146 22.95 -7.07 1.79
N ILE A 147 22.63 -7.71 0.67
CA ILE A 147 21.27 -7.83 0.18
C ILE A 147 20.46 -8.75 1.09
N ASP A 148 19.35 -8.22 1.61
CA ASP A 148 18.43 -8.89 2.54
C ASP A 148 17.05 -9.02 1.92
N LEU A 149 16.64 -10.26 1.70
CA LEU A 149 15.35 -10.63 1.10
C LEU A 149 14.56 -11.59 2.00
N THR A 150 14.83 -11.58 3.32
CA THR A 150 14.22 -12.54 4.27
C THR A 150 13.60 -11.89 5.51
N HIS A 151 13.84 -10.60 5.73
CA HIS A 151 13.41 -9.86 6.92
C HIS A 151 12.17 -8.98 6.69
N GLY A 152 11.31 -9.32 5.74
CA GLY A 152 10.04 -8.63 5.47
C GLY A 152 10.21 -7.18 5.06
N LYS A 153 11.30 -6.85 4.36
CA LYS A 153 11.67 -5.44 4.08
C LYS A 153 10.88 -4.82 2.94
N PHE A 154 10.32 -5.67 2.07
CA PHE A 154 9.40 -5.25 1.03
C PHE A 154 8.48 -6.43 0.63
N TYR A 155 7.42 -6.13 -0.11
CA TYR A 155 6.46 -7.13 -0.54
C TYR A 155 7.05 -8.09 -1.59
N GLY A 156 6.90 -9.40 -1.35
CA GLY A 156 7.30 -10.45 -2.30
C GLY A 156 8.80 -10.71 -2.35
N GLU A 157 9.54 -10.39 -1.30
CA GLU A 157 10.96 -10.71 -1.16
C GLU A 157 11.27 -12.21 -1.37
N ASP A 158 10.35 -13.07 -0.93
CA ASP A 158 10.35 -14.52 -1.07
C ASP A 158 10.21 -15.02 -2.53
N LYS A 159 9.83 -14.12 -3.45
CA LYS A 159 9.75 -14.40 -4.88
C LYS A 159 11.01 -13.99 -5.63
N VAL A 160 11.88 -13.21 -4.99
CA VAL A 160 13.17 -12.83 -5.57
C VAL A 160 14.10 -14.05 -5.48
N ASN A 161 14.85 -14.28 -6.55
CA ASN A 161 15.60 -15.51 -6.74
C ASN A 161 16.56 -15.82 -5.57
N ALA A 162 16.82 -17.10 -5.30
CA ALA A 162 17.70 -17.55 -4.21
C ALA A 162 19.21 -17.15 -4.27
N PRO A 163 19.85 -16.77 -5.41
CA PRO A 163 21.28 -16.47 -5.41
C PRO A 163 21.63 -15.16 -4.71
N TYR A 164 20.66 -14.36 -4.27
CA TYR A 164 20.94 -13.13 -3.53
C TYR A 164 21.31 -13.38 -2.07
N LEU A 165 20.79 -14.46 -1.48
CA LEU A 165 20.93 -14.75 -0.07
C LEU A 165 22.40 -15.02 0.33
N PRO A 166 22.89 -14.39 1.42
CA PRO A 166 24.21 -14.68 1.95
C PRO A 166 24.38 -16.14 2.35
N LYS A 167 25.59 -16.65 2.21
CA LYS A 167 26.01 -17.97 2.70
C LYS A 167 27.34 -17.80 3.42
N VAL A 168 27.37 -18.22 4.69
CA VAL A 168 28.58 -18.16 5.52
C VAL A 168 29.11 -19.58 5.69
N TYR A 169 30.43 -19.73 5.63
CA TYR A 169 31.13 -21.00 5.78
C TYR A 169 32.20 -20.89 6.87
N VAL A 170 32.35 -21.94 7.66
CA VAL A 170 33.42 -22.11 8.66
C VAL A 170 34.25 -23.32 8.23
N ASP A 171 35.54 -23.13 7.93
CA ASP A 171 36.43 -24.16 7.38
C ASP A 171 35.82 -24.91 6.17
N ASN A 172 35.14 -24.18 5.27
CA ASN A 172 34.40 -24.69 4.10
C ASN A 172 33.12 -25.49 4.40
N VAL A 173 32.63 -25.50 5.64
CA VAL A 173 31.32 -26.05 6.00
C VAL A 173 30.32 -24.91 6.11
N GLN A 174 29.23 -24.97 5.36
CA GLN A 174 28.18 -23.95 5.41
C GLN A 174 27.55 -23.93 6.82
N ALA A 175 27.62 -22.78 7.48
CA ALA A 175 26.93 -22.52 8.73
C ALA A 175 25.49 -22.06 8.44
N GLN A 176 24.59 -22.24 9.40
CA GLN A 176 23.18 -21.90 9.27
C GLN A 176 22.91 -20.54 9.91
N GLU A 177 22.36 -19.60 9.16
CA GLU A 177 21.86 -18.36 9.75
C GLU A 177 20.64 -18.66 10.64
N ARG A 178 20.53 -17.96 11.77
CA ARG A 178 19.31 -17.96 12.58
C ARG A 178 18.16 -17.43 11.73
N THR A 179 17.05 -18.16 11.70
CA THR A 179 15.84 -17.70 11.02
C THR A 179 15.45 -16.31 11.52
N PRO A 180 15.11 -15.36 10.61
CA PRO A 180 14.66 -14.03 10.99
C PRO A 180 13.65 -14.06 12.15
N TRP A 181 13.88 -13.22 13.16
CA TRP A 181 13.05 -13.06 14.36
C TRP A 181 12.95 -14.28 15.31
N ALA A 182 13.61 -15.40 15.02
CA ALA A 182 13.66 -16.51 15.96
C ALA A 182 14.51 -16.13 17.18
N ALA A 183 14.08 -16.50 18.39
CA ALA A 183 14.87 -16.28 19.60
C ALA A 183 16.06 -17.26 19.72
N THR A 184 16.00 -18.39 19.02
CA THR A 184 16.97 -19.49 19.09
C THR A 184 17.09 -20.17 17.74
N GLY A 185 18.15 -20.95 17.57
CA GLY A 185 18.46 -21.66 16.31
C GLY A 185 19.50 -20.91 15.48
N GLY A 186 20.01 -21.58 14.46
CA GLY A 186 21.17 -21.15 13.67
C GLY A 186 22.48 -21.15 14.47
N ASP A 187 23.56 -20.90 13.76
CA ASP A 187 24.93 -20.78 14.25
C ASP A 187 25.35 -19.31 14.42
N PHE A 188 24.74 -18.41 13.63
CA PHE A 188 25.05 -16.98 13.60
C PHE A 188 23.84 -16.12 13.23
N GLU A 189 23.99 -14.80 13.35
CA GLU A 189 23.11 -13.77 12.81
C GLU A 189 23.90 -12.75 11.97
N ILE A 190 23.26 -12.13 10.98
CA ILE A 190 23.88 -11.12 10.10
C ILE A 190 23.28 -9.75 10.40
N ASN A 191 24.14 -8.74 10.60
CA ASN A 191 23.76 -7.34 10.43
C ASN A 191 24.00 -6.94 8.98
N TYR A 192 22.95 -7.03 8.17
CA TYR A 192 22.98 -6.77 6.73
C TYR A 192 23.40 -5.34 6.40
N THR A 193 23.11 -4.37 7.27
CA THR A 193 23.50 -2.97 7.05
C THR A 193 25.01 -2.79 7.12
N THR A 194 25.69 -3.45 8.04
CA THR A 194 27.14 -3.28 8.28
C THR A 194 27.98 -4.46 7.80
N GLY A 195 27.39 -5.43 7.09
CA GLY A 195 28.08 -6.65 6.66
C GLY A 195 28.72 -7.46 7.79
N LYS A 196 28.19 -7.41 9.02
CA LYS A 196 28.76 -8.12 10.18
C LYS A 196 28.07 -9.44 10.42
N VAL A 197 28.85 -10.49 10.66
CA VAL A 197 28.37 -11.82 11.05
C VAL A 197 28.71 -12.08 12.51
N THR A 198 27.71 -12.33 13.35
CA THR A 198 27.89 -12.60 14.79
C THR A 198 27.54 -14.05 15.09
N PHE A 199 28.54 -14.86 15.44
CA PHE A 199 28.33 -16.26 15.83
C PHE A 199 27.88 -16.38 17.29
N PHE A 200 27.05 -17.37 17.60
CA PHE A 200 26.65 -17.65 18.99
C PHE A 200 27.72 -18.43 19.78
N THR A 201 28.78 -18.88 19.11
CA THR A 201 29.95 -19.54 19.70
C THR A 201 31.20 -19.03 19.00
N ALA A 202 32.29 -18.83 19.75
CA ALA A 202 33.56 -18.36 19.18
C ALA A 202 34.13 -19.37 18.16
N GLN A 203 34.64 -18.86 17.05
CA GLN A 203 35.22 -19.61 15.93
C GLN A 203 36.76 -19.55 15.97
N THR A 204 37.34 -19.76 17.16
CA THR A 204 38.79 -19.60 17.38
C THR A 204 39.63 -20.51 16.48
N GLY A 205 40.56 -19.89 15.75
CA GLY A 205 41.47 -20.57 14.82
C GLY A 205 40.79 -21.10 13.56
N LYS A 206 39.52 -20.75 13.32
CA LYS A 206 38.76 -21.12 12.13
C LYS A 206 38.88 -20.05 11.06
N THR A 207 38.76 -20.47 9.80
CA THR A 207 38.59 -19.53 8.68
C THR A 207 37.11 -19.38 8.39
N VAL A 208 36.59 -18.15 8.50
CA VAL A 208 35.21 -17.83 8.15
C VAL A 208 35.20 -17.14 6.79
N THR A 209 34.40 -17.67 5.86
CA THR A 209 34.19 -17.06 4.55
C THR A 209 32.72 -16.81 4.26
N ALA A 210 32.41 -15.89 3.34
CA ALA A 210 31.05 -15.62 2.91
C ALA A 210 30.91 -15.46 1.39
N ASP A 211 29.78 -15.93 0.86
CA ASP A 211 29.25 -15.56 -0.45
C ASP A 211 27.99 -14.70 -0.25
N TYR A 212 27.92 -13.52 -0.82
CA TYR A 212 26.77 -12.62 -0.65
C TYR A 212 26.67 -11.65 -1.82
N ASN A 213 25.58 -10.91 -1.90
CA ASN A 213 25.51 -9.74 -2.77
C ASN A 213 25.47 -8.50 -1.88
N HIS A 214 26.07 -7.40 -2.31
CA HIS A 214 25.93 -6.11 -1.65
C HIS A 214 25.45 -5.05 -2.64
N GLU A 215 24.91 -3.96 -2.11
CA GLU A 215 24.47 -2.83 -2.92
C GLU A 215 25.63 -2.23 -3.73
N ASN A 216 25.36 -1.90 -5.00
CA ASN A 216 26.30 -1.24 -5.94
C ASN A 216 25.55 -0.35 -6.95
N GLY A 217 24.34 0.07 -6.61
CA GLY A 217 23.46 0.86 -7.44
C GLY A 217 22.00 0.72 -7.04
N SER A 218 21.26 1.80 -7.20
CA SER A 218 19.83 1.90 -6.88
C SER A 218 18.92 1.58 -8.08
N THR A 219 19.43 1.00 -9.18
CA THR A 219 18.58 0.70 -10.33
C THR A 219 17.71 -0.51 -10.05
N PHE A 220 16.41 -0.33 -10.21
CA PHE A 220 15.44 -1.40 -10.28
C PHE A 220 14.96 -1.59 -11.72
N TYR A 221 14.82 -2.85 -12.14
CA TYR A 221 14.47 -3.23 -13.50
C TYR A 221 13.09 -3.86 -13.56
N VAL A 222 12.18 -3.25 -14.33
CA VAL A 222 10.90 -3.86 -14.71
C VAL A 222 11.04 -4.37 -16.15
N ARG A 223 11.06 -5.70 -16.32
CA ARG A 223 11.24 -6.33 -17.64
C ARG A 223 10.45 -7.63 -17.78
N PRO A 224 9.98 -7.99 -18.98
CA PRO A 224 9.38 -9.29 -19.23
C PRO A 224 10.41 -10.42 -19.13
N ALA A 225 9.95 -11.63 -18.79
CA ALA A 225 10.74 -12.84 -18.99
C ALA A 225 10.89 -13.15 -20.49
N GLY A 226 11.86 -14.00 -20.87
CA GLY A 226 12.06 -14.39 -22.27
C GLY A 226 10.79 -14.96 -22.93
N GLY A 227 10.46 -14.48 -24.14
CA GLY A 227 9.25 -14.88 -24.89
C GLY A 227 7.93 -14.35 -24.32
N LYS A 228 7.98 -13.31 -23.48
CA LYS A 228 6.81 -12.68 -22.87
C LYS A 228 6.69 -11.20 -23.25
N VAL A 229 5.46 -10.72 -23.17
CA VAL A 229 5.15 -9.29 -23.12
C VAL A 229 4.66 -8.99 -21.71
N LEU A 230 5.20 -7.94 -21.09
CA LEU A 230 4.73 -7.43 -19.81
C LEU A 230 3.95 -6.13 -20.05
N VAL A 231 2.70 -6.13 -19.67
CA VAL A 231 1.77 -5.01 -19.84
C VAL A 231 1.61 -4.32 -18.50
N ILE A 232 2.00 -3.05 -18.39
CA ILE A 232 1.79 -2.27 -17.15
C ILE A 232 0.41 -1.62 -17.21
N GLU A 233 -0.44 -1.98 -16.26
CA GLU A 233 -1.83 -1.54 -16.16
C GLU A 233 -1.96 -0.33 -15.25
N ASN A 234 -1.24 -0.34 -14.12
CA ASN A 234 -1.25 0.71 -13.13
C ASN A 234 0.10 0.77 -12.43
N SER A 235 0.42 1.91 -11.83
CA SER A 235 1.51 2.01 -10.88
C SER A 235 1.17 2.93 -9.72
N GLU A 236 1.92 2.84 -8.65
CA GLU A 236 1.81 3.75 -7.51
C GLU A 236 3.17 3.93 -6.87
N VAL A 237 3.36 5.04 -6.17
CA VAL A 237 4.48 5.20 -5.25
C VAL A 237 3.95 5.33 -3.82
N GLN A 238 4.68 4.76 -2.88
CA GLN A 238 4.33 4.77 -1.47
C GLN A 238 5.49 5.39 -0.69
N PHE A 239 5.17 6.36 0.16
CA PHE A 239 6.14 7.05 1.00
C PHE A 239 5.66 7.06 2.44
N SER A 240 6.57 6.79 3.38
CA SER A 240 6.34 7.09 4.79
C SER A 240 6.34 8.61 5.00
N LYS A 241 5.52 9.13 5.93
CA LYS A 241 5.42 10.58 6.15
C LYS A 241 6.69 11.24 6.68
N ASN A 242 7.59 10.47 7.28
CA ASN A 242 8.90 10.93 7.74
C ASN A 242 10.00 10.85 6.66
N LEU A 243 9.63 10.58 5.39
CA LEU A 243 10.57 10.49 4.28
C LEU A 243 11.38 11.78 4.10
N ALA A 244 12.69 11.63 3.96
CA ALA A 244 13.61 12.66 3.52
C ALA A 244 14.20 12.26 2.16
N MET A 245 13.68 12.87 1.10
CA MET A 245 14.11 12.62 -0.27
C MET A 245 15.48 13.30 -0.50
N ASN A 246 16.56 12.54 -0.31
CA ASN A 246 17.94 13.03 -0.39
C ASN A 246 18.53 13.00 -1.82
N ASP A 247 17.79 12.43 -2.77
CA ASP A 247 18.20 12.26 -4.16
C ASP A 247 16.99 12.36 -5.11
N THR A 248 17.25 12.35 -6.40
CA THR A 248 16.27 12.42 -7.48
C THR A 248 15.94 11.04 -8.01
N ILE A 249 14.66 10.68 -8.10
CA ILE A 249 14.22 9.45 -8.76
C ILE A 249 14.11 9.70 -10.26
N ASN A 250 14.70 8.80 -11.04
CA ASN A 250 14.62 8.77 -12.49
C ASN A 250 13.80 7.54 -12.92
N PHE A 251 12.96 7.74 -13.93
CA PHE A 251 12.21 6.69 -14.59
C PHE A 251 12.47 6.78 -16.09
N GLN A 252 12.96 5.70 -16.71
CA GLN A 252 13.27 5.72 -18.13
C GLN A 252 13.03 4.36 -18.81
N PRO A 253 12.37 4.33 -19.99
CA PRO A 253 12.31 3.15 -20.82
C PRO A 253 13.62 2.95 -21.61
N TRP A 254 14.08 1.71 -21.66
CA TRP A 254 15.25 1.25 -22.41
C TRP A 254 14.84 0.11 -23.33
N ALA A 255 15.50 -0.03 -24.46
CA ALA A 255 15.29 -1.13 -25.40
C ALA A 255 16.61 -1.58 -26.02
N TYR A 256 16.64 -2.76 -26.64
CA TYR A 256 17.82 -3.19 -27.39
C TYR A 256 18.17 -2.21 -28.49
N ASN A 257 19.46 -1.93 -28.63
CA ASN A 257 19.99 -1.26 -29.80
C ASN A 257 19.99 -2.26 -30.97
N PRO A 258 19.18 -2.06 -32.02
CA PRO A 258 19.14 -2.98 -33.15
C PRO A 258 20.47 -3.07 -33.90
N ALA A 259 21.36 -2.08 -33.74
CA ALA A 259 22.68 -2.05 -34.36
C ALA A 259 23.79 -2.67 -33.48
N ASP A 260 23.52 -2.95 -32.20
CA ASP A 260 24.53 -3.38 -31.22
C ASP A 260 23.92 -4.26 -30.13
N LEU A 261 23.51 -5.48 -30.51
CA LEU A 261 22.99 -6.45 -29.57
C LEU A 261 24.14 -7.07 -28.73
N PRO A 262 23.96 -7.28 -27.41
CA PRO A 262 22.73 -7.12 -26.62
C PRO A 262 22.62 -5.78 -25.88
N ASN A 263 23.37 -4.75 -26.28
CA ASN A 263 23.41 -3.47 -25.59
C ASN A 263 22.06 -2.75 -25.73
N LYS A 264 21.69 -2.01 -24.68
CA LYS A 264 20.44 -1.24 -24.62
C LYS A 264 20.70 0.25 -24.72
N VAL A 265 19.75 0.97 -25.28
CA VAL A 265 19.74 2.44 -25.37
C VAL A 265 18.44 2.99 -24.78
N PRO A 266 18.45 4.21 -24.23
CA PRO A 266 17.23 4.85 -23.75
C PRO A 266 16.29 5.18 -24.92
N VAL A 267 14.99 4.95 -24.74
CA VAL A 267 13.94 5.19 -25.75
C VAL A 267 13.42 6.64 -25.70
N GLY A 268 14.02 7.48 -24.86
CA GLY A 268 13.66 8.89 -24.69
C GLY A 268 14.38 9.50 -23.50
N ALA A 269 14.06 10.74 -23.15
CA ALA A 269 14.54 11.35 -21.91
C ALA A 269 13.93 10.64 -20.68
N ALA A 270 14.66 10.63 -19.56
CA ALA A 270 14.12 10.17 -18.29
C ALA A 270 13.04 11.14 -17.80
N THR A 271 11.99 10.60 -17.19
CA THR A 271 11.12 11.37 -16.28
C THR A 271 11.87 11.50 -14.96
N VAL A 272 11.95 12.72 -14.44
CA VAL A 272 12.81 13.06 -13.30
C VAL A 272 11.95 13.65 -12.19
N TYR A 273 11.95 13.01 -11.03
CA TYR A 273 11.24 13.47 -9.83
C TYR A 273 12.27 13.95 -8.81
N LYS A 274 12.36 15.26 -8.62
CA LYS A 274 13.33 15.90 -7.73
C LYS A 274 12.76 16.10 -6.33
N THR A 275 11.44 16.15 -6.22
CA THR A 275 10.73 16.41 -4.97
C THR A 275 9.45 15.58 -4.88
N ILE A 276 8.91 15.42 -3.67
CA ILE A 276 7.58 14.84 -3.44
C ILE A 276 6.48 15.63 -4.18
N ARG A 277 6.69 16.93 -4.41
CA ARG A 277 5.75 17.75 -5.17
C ARG A 277 5.61 17.28 -6.62
N ASP A 278 6.70 16.84 -7.25
CA ASP A 278 6.66 16.32 -8.63
C ASP A 278 5.79 15.07 -8.72
N PHE A 279 5.86 14.19 -7.71
CA PHE A 279 4.98 13.03 -7.61
C PHE A 279 3.51 13.45 -7.46
N VAL A 280 3.21 14.41 -6.58
CA VAL A 280 1.85 14.93 -6.37
C VAL A 280 1.27 15.56 -7.63
N ASP A 281 2.08 16.31 -8.38
CA ASP A 281 1.65 17.02 -9.60
C ASP A 281 1.34 16.05 -10.75
N GLU A 282 2.00 14.89 -10.82
CA GLU A 282 1.73 13.88 -11.84
C GLU A 282 0.70 12.81 -11.41
N ALA A 283 0.55 12.57 -10.11
CA ALA A 283 -0.40 11.59 -9.59
C ALA A 283 -1.86 11.95 -9.91
N ARG A 284 -2.73 10.93 -10.04
CA ARG A 284 -4.17 11.14 -10.31
C ARG A 284 -4.99 11.45 -9.05
N GLY A 285 -4.32 11.74 -7.95
CA GLY A 285 -4.90 11.92 -6.63
C GLY A 285 -4.00 11.31 -5.57
N VAL A 286 -4.59 11.06 -4.41
CA VAL A 286 -3.92 10.44 -3.28
C VAL A 286 -4.91 9.48 -2.63
N TYR A 287 -4.47 8.28 -2.28
CA TYR A 287 -5.31 7.39 -1.48
C TYR A 287 -5.41 7.91 -0.03
N PRO A 288 -6.39 7.44 0.76
CA PRO A 288 -6.41 7.72 2.19
C PRO A 288 -5.06 7.38 2.83
N VAL A 289 -4.63 8.22 3.77
CA VAL A 289 -3.40 7.98 4.54
C VAL A 289 -3.53 6.64 5.26
N VAL A 290 -2.54 5.78 5.09
CA VAL A 290 -2.47 4.52 5.84
C VAL A 290 -1.91 4.85 7.23
N PRO A 291 -2.67 4.58 8.32
CA PRO A 291 -2.21 4.91 9.66
C PRO A 291 -1.10 3.97 10.12
N VAL A 292 -0.37 4.41 11.15
CA VAL A 292 0.55 3.56 11.94
C VAL A 292 -0.21 2.32 12.44
N ILE A 293 0.33 1.13 12.19
CA ILE A 293 -0.30 -0.15 12.58
C ILE A 293 0.76 -1.24 12.74
N GLY A 294 0.62 -2.14 13.73
CA GLY A 294 1.43 -3.38 13.81
C GLY A 294 2.74 -3.31 14.61
N GLY A 295 3.05 -2.19 15.27
CA GLY A 295 4.23 -2.07 16.15
C GLY A 295 5.56 -1.89 15.40
N LEU A 296 6.70 -1.98 16.11
CA LEU A 296 8.02 -1.59 15.58
C LEU A 296 8.69 -2.64 14.68
N ALA A 297 8.37 -3.93 14.82
CA ALA A 297 9.14 -4.98 14.16
C ALA A 297 8.64 -5.33 12.75
N ARG A 298 7.31 -5.34 12.55
CA ARG A 298 6.65 -5.73 11.29
C ARG A 298 5.45 -4.84 10.96
N GLY A 299 5.30 -3.75 11.69
CA GLY A 299 4.27 -2.75 11.46
C GLY A 299 4.81 -1.56 10.68
N LEU A 300 3.93 -0.60 10.46
CA LEU A 300 4.26 0.74 9.99
C LEU A 300 4.50 1.60 11.23
N SER A 301 5.71 2.10 11.40
CA SER A 301 6.05 3.00 12.51
C SER A 301 5.69 4.47 12.21
N ASN A 302 5.46 4.79 10.94
CA ASN A 302 4.95 6.08 10.47
C ASN A 302 3.70 5.88 9.61
N GLU A 303 2.95 6.96 9.41
CA GLU A 303 1.85 6.95 8.45
C GLU A 303 2.41 6.91 7.02
N HIS A 304 1.69 6.28 6.08
CA HIS A 304 2.08 6.20 4.67
C HIS A 304 1.12 6.98 3.78
N VAL A 305 1.66 7.59 2.74
CA VAL A 305 0.92 8.27 1.68
C VAL A 305 1.18 7.53 0.37
N VAL A 306 0.11 7.24 -0.37
CA VAL A 306 0.18 6.49 -1.62
C VAL A 306 -0.36 7.34 -2.76
N PHE A 307 0.45 7.49 -3.80
CA PHE A 307 0.13 8.27 -5.00
C PHE A 307 -0.04 7.32 -6.19
N PRO A 308 -1.28 7.10 -6.68
CA PRO A 308 -1.54 6.26 -7.83
C PRO A 308 -1.31 6.98 -9.17
N TYR A 309 -0.71 6.26 -10.11
CA TYR A 309 -0.44 6.65 -11.50
C TYR A 309 -1.15 5.69 -12.45
N ASN A 310 -2.17 6.18 -13.15
CA ASN A 310 -2.72 5.42 -14.26
C ASN A 310 -2.03 5.82 -15.55
N TYR A 311 -1.43 4.86 -16.24
CA TYR A 311 -0.99 5.06 -17.59
C TYR A 311 -2.23 5.15 -18.51
N LYS A 312 -2.46 6.32 -19.10
CA LYS A 312 -3.54 6.51 -20.08
C LYS A 312 -3.34 5.63 -21.32
N THR A 313 -2.10 5.28 -21.61
CA THR A 313 -1.71 4.37 -22.69
C THR A 313 -1.06 3.14 -22.09
N VAL A 314 -1.56 1.97 -22.49
CA VAL A 314 -0.98 0.69 -22.12
C VAL A 314 0.50 0.67 -22.52
N LYS A 315 1.39 0.41 -21.55
CA LYS A 315 2.83 0.26 -21.81
C LYS A 315 3.15 -1.23 -21.92
N GLU A 316 3.37 -1.70 -23.14
CA GLU A 316 3.84 -3.05 -23.41
C GLU A 316 5.37 -3.09 -23.45
N LEU A 317 5.95 -3.94 -22.61
CA LEU A 317 7.37 -4.25 -22.62
C LEU A 317 7.55 -5.62 -23.29
N VAL A 318 8.10 -5.64 -24.49
CA VAL A 318 8.27 -6.86 -25.31
C VAL A 318 9.68 -7.42 -25.11
N ALA A 319 9.78 -8.71 -24.75
CA ALA A 319 11.05 -9.36 -24.43
C ALA A 319 12.00 -9.43 -25.63
N SER A 320 11.51 -9.74 -26.84
CA SER A 320 12.35 -9.79 -28.05
C SER A 320 13.01 -8.46 -28.40
N PHE A 321 12.38 -7.34 -28.04
CA PHE A 321 12.92 -6.00 -28.22
C PHE A 321 13.79 -5.54 -27.03
N GLY A 322 13.95 -6.39 -26.02
CA GLY A 322 14.73 -6.09 -24.82
C GLY A 322 14.19 -4.90 -24.04
N VAL A 323 12.89 -4.60 -24.19
CA VAL A 323 12.29 -3.43 -23.56
C VAL A 323 12.25 -3.64 -22.05
N GLU A 324 12.76 -2.67 -21.32
CA GLU A 324 12.69 -2.61 -19.87
C GLU A 324 12.45 -1.18 -19.40
N ILE A 325 11.94 -1.05 -18.19
CA ILE A 325 11.93 0.22 -17.47
C ILE A 325 12.98 0.13 -16.39
N ARG A 326 13.76 1.21 -16.28
CA ARG A 326 14.70 1.44 -15.17
C ARG A 326 14.14 2.52 -14.26
N VAL A 327 14.20 2.26 -12.96
CA VAL A 327 13.90 3.25 -11.91
C VAL A 327 15.11 3.32 -10.99
N TRP A 328 15.70 4.50 -10.79
CA TRP A 328 16.93 4.64 -10.01
C TRP A 328 17.07 6.03 -9.39
N LEU A 329 17.96 6.17 -8.41
CA LEU A 329 18.37 7.43 -7.81
C LEU A 329 19.56 8.02 -8.56
N SER A 330 19.53 9.32 -8.89
CA SER A 330 20.56 9.98 -9.71
C SER A 330 21.99 9.79 -9.20
N GLU A 331 22.19 9.90 -7.90
CA GLU A 331 23.49 9.86 -7.23
C GLU A 331 23.63 8.63 -6.30
N ASN A 332 22.67 7.69 -6.34
CA ASN A 332 22.54 6.56 -5.41
C ASN A 332 22.50 6.99 -3.93
N ALA A 333 22.06 8.23 -3.62
CA ALA A 333 22.00 8.70 -2.25
C ALA A 333 20.73 8.21 -1.54
N VAL A 334 20.91 7.41 -0.48
CA VAL A 334 19.82 6.79 0.30
C VAL A 334 18.85 7.84 0.82
N PHE A 335 17.55 7.57 0.68
CA PHE A 335 16.52 8.40 1.29
C PHE A 335 16.49 8.20 2.81
N GLY A 336 16.31 9.28 3.57
CA GLY A 336 16.02 9.17 4.99
C GLY A 336 14.56 8.79 5.22
N GLY A 337 14.25 8.28 6.41
CA GLY A 337 12.89 7.87 6.78
C GLY A 337 12.73 6.35 6.83
N GLU A 338 11.50 5.88 6.77
CA GLU A 338 11.18 4.45 6.92
C GLU A 338 11.01 3.75 5.57
N PHE A 339 10.29 4.38 4.63
CA PHE A 339 9.84 3.66 3.44
C PHE A 339 9.65 4.56 2.21
N ALA A 340 10.21 4.14 1.09
CA ALA A 340 9.94 4.67 -0.24
C ALA A 340 10.04 3.57 -1.28
N THR A 341 8.95 3.29 -1.99
CA THR A 341 8.91 2.26 -3.06
C THR A 341 7.94 2.65 -4.17
N ALA A 342 8.11 2.05 -5.35
CA ALA A 342 7.13 2.07 -6.42
C ALA A 342 6.59 0.65 -6.65
N THR A 343 5.31 0.56 -6.94
CA THR A 343 4.64 -0.70 -7.29
C THR A 343 4.09 -0.60 -8.70
N PHE A 344 4.34 -1.63 -9.52
CA PHE A 344 3.79 -1.80 -10.85
C PHE A 344 2.84 -2.99 -10.88
N TYR A 345 1.61 -2.72 -11.29
CA TYR A 345 0.58 -3.72 -11.51
C TYR A 345 0.61 -4.09 -12.98
N CYS A 346 0.91 -5.36 -13.27
CA CYS A 346 1.20 -5.82 -14.60
C CYS A 346 0.36 -7.06 -14.96
N THR A 347 0.23 -7.29 -16.26
CA THR A 347 -0.24 -8.56 -16.84
C THR A 347 0.83 -9.08 -17.80
N SER A 348 1.23 -10.34 -17.65
CA SER A 348 2.13 -11.03 -18.57
C SER A 348 1.33 -11.75 -19.66
N LYS A 349 1.80 -11.76 -20.90
CA LYS A 349 1.25 -12.62 -21.96
C LYS A 349 2.40 -13.20 -22.79
N SER A 350 2.12 -14.28 -23.51
CA SER A 350 3.09 -14.76 -24.51
C SER A 350 3.24 -13.74 -25.62
N GLU A 351 4.45 -13.64 -26.15
CA GLU A 351 4.70 -12.91 -27.40
C GLU A 351 4.08 -13.70 -28.57
N GLU A 352 3.35 -13.02 -29.45
CA GLU A 352 2.66 -13.61 -30.62
C GLU A 352 3.55 -13.69 -31.86
#